data_AF-A0A3M1JC93-F1
#
_entry.id   AF-A0A3M1JC93-F1
#
_cell.length_a   1.000
_cell.length_b   1.000
_cell.length_c   1.000
_cell.angle_alpha   90.00
_cell.angle_beta   90.00
_cell.angle_gamma   90.00
#
_symmetry.space_group_name_H-M   'P 1'
#
loop_
_entity.id
_entity.type
_entity.pdbx_description
1 polymer ?
#
loop_
_entity_poly.entity_id
_entity_poly.type
_entity_poly.pdbx_seq_one_letter_code
_entity_poly.pdbx_strand_id
1 'polypeptide(L)'
;MSTLTEIINYLKFGREELLKSIEGLSQRELTQLFIYDGWTVQDVLAHILGWDRRSLHILPLMINDQANEIAGVEVEQHNRQSVEAGRQMTLAQLLAEADAVHRQILELLSSIDYTEIDRRHERRGRIVTIRSYIIDIMVEHERRHAAEITAWRDQLEQTINPAEIIQTLRTHRDAFMAGLEKLSGPALTDKPTPDSWSLSDVVGHLADWEQRMLQAAQHIHNPALPPAPAITSDDELNRLMISRRAGNLWSENLRDLQQAQQATDEFLARLEPDDLRRRGPFPWPGDQGTLAELLHEMGQHYADHQYAVAPK
;
A
#
# COMPACT_ATOMS: atom_id res chain seq x y z
N MET A 1 -37.57 -12.88 10.23
CA MET A 1 -36.32 -13.59 9.93
C MET A 1 -35.76 -12.97 8.67
N SER A 2 -34.47 -12.63 8.64
CA SER A 2 -33.89 -12.01 7.46
C SER A 2 -33.81 -13.02 6.31
N THR A 3 -34.24 -12.64 5.12
CA THR A 3 -34.18 -13.38 3.86
C THR A 3 -32.74 -13.79 3.50
N LEU A 4 -32.58 -14.77 2.60
CA LEU A 4 -31.29 -15.13 2.01
C LEU A 4 -30.57 -13.91 1.42
N THR A 5 -31.31 -13.05 0.73
CA THR A 5 -30.82 -11.79 0.18
C THR A 5 -30.20 -10.89 1.26
N GLU A 6 -30.84 -10.77 2.43
CA GLU A 6 -30.30 -9.96 3.52
C GLU A 6 -29.00 -10.56 4.08
N ILE A 7 -28.90 -11.89 4.21
CA ILE A 7 -27.66 -12.55 4.67
C ILE A 7 -26.51 -12.35 3.68
N ILE A 8 -26.78 -12.52 2.38
CA ILE A 8 -25.82 -12.25 1.32
C ILE A 8 -25.36 -10.78 1.38
N ASN A 9 -26.29 -9.85 1.60
CA ASN A 9 -25.96 -8.43 1.73
C ASN A 9 -25.10 -8.15 2.97
N TYR A 10 -25.35 -8.83 4.10
CA TYR A 10 -24.46 -8.70 5.27
C TYR A 10 -23.05 -9.21 4.99
N LEU A 11 -22.91 -10.33 4.27
CA LEU A 11 -21.60 -10.85 3.89
C LEU A 11 -20.85 -9.91 2.94
N LYS A 12 -21.54 -9.34 1.94
CA LYS A 12 -20.97 -8.30 1.08
C LYS A 12 -20.54 -7.07 1.87
N PHE A 13 -21.39 -6.63 2.81
CA PHE A 13 -21.08 -5.49 3.66
C PHE A 13 -19.83 -5.73 4.53
N GLY A 14 -19.67 -6.93 5.11
CA GLY A 14 -18.45 -7.30 5.83
C GLY A 14 -17.20 -7.16 4.96
N ARG A 15 -17.27 -7.65 3.72
CA ARG A 15 -16.16 -7.58 2.77
C ARG A 15 -15.87 -6.14 2.32
N GLU A 16 -16.91 -5.35 2.08
CA GLU A 16 -16.80 -3.93 1.74
C GLU A 16 -16.11 -3.13 2.85
N GLU A 17 -16.47 -3.37 4.12
CA GLU A 17 -15.82 -2.70 5.26
C GLU A 17 -14.33 -3.07 5.37
N LEU A 18 -13.96 -4.34 5.13
CA LEU A 18 -12.57 -4.77 5.09
C LEU A 18 -11.78 -4.15 3.93
N LEU A 19 -12.36 -4.09 2.73
CA LEU A 19 -11.71 -3.46 1.58
C LEU A 19 -11.55 -1.96 1.78
N LYS A 20 -12.54 -1.31 2.39
CA LYS A 20 -12.49 0.10 2.75
C LYS A 20 -11.43 0.39 3.81
N SER A 21 -11.23 -0.50 4.78
CA SER A 21 -10.21 -0.29 5.82
C SER A 21 -8.78 -0.27 5.26
N ILE A 22 -8.54 -0.91 4.11
CA ILE A 22 -7.23 -0.93 3.43
C ILE A 22 -7.10 0.10 2.28
N GLU A 23 -8.19 0.77 1.91
CA GLU A 23 -8.17 1.77 0.84
C GLU A 23 -7.26 2.95 1.19
N GLY A 24 -6.48 3.41 0.21
CA GLY A 24 -5.54 4.52 0.38
C GLY A 24 -4.27 4.19 1.18
N LEU A 25 -4.10 2.95 1.66
CA LEU A 25 -2.85 2.52 2.28
C LEU A 25 -1.75 2.34 1.22
N SER A 26 -0.51 2.66 1.59
CA SER A 26 0.67 2.45 0.77
C SER A 26 1.10 0.99 0.72
N GLN A 27 1.86 0.61 -0.31
CA GLN A 27 2.48 -0.72 -0.37
C GLN A 27 3.30 -1.00 0.89
N ARG A 28 3.99 0.01 1.42
CA ARG A 28 4.76 -0.09 2.68
C ARG A 28 3.86 -0.37 3.87
N GLU A 29 2.77 0.38 4.02
CA GLU A 29 1.76 0.16 5.06
C GLU A 29 1.13 -1.24 4.96
N LEU A 30 0.88 -1.74 3.74
CA LEU A 30 0.24 -3.02 3.51
C LEU A 30 1.14 -4.23 3.75
N THR A 31 2.43 -4.12 3.42
CA THR A 31 3.32 -5.29 3.29
C THR A 31 4.54 -5.28 4.21
N GLN A 32 4.84 -4.16 4.87
CA GLN A 32 6.07 -4.01 5.67
C GLN A 32 5.81 -3.60 7.11
N LEU A 33 4.79 -2.78 7.35
CA LEU A 33 4.45 -2.34 8.70
C LEU A 33 3.61 -3.39 9.43
N PHE A 34 3.97 -3.64 10.68
CA PHE A 34 3.22 -4.56 11.53
C PHE A 34 2.00 -3.86 12.15
N ILE A 35 0.84 -4.51 12.06
CA ILE A 35 -0.40 -4.11 12.72
C ILE A 35 -0.49 -4.66 14.15
N TYR A 36 0.03 -5.87 14.36
CA TYR A 36 0.19 -6.55 15.66
C TYR A 36 1.31 -7.59 15.53
N ASP A 37 1.54 -8.42 16.56
CA ASP A 37 2.54 -9.50 16.74
C ASP A 37 3.22 -10.08 15.46
N GLY A 38 4.03 -9.26 14.77
CA GLY A 38 4.75 -9.63 13.55
C GLY A 38 3.88 -9.86 12.31
N TRP A 39 2.61 -9.45 12.30
CA TRP A 39 1.71 -9.53 11.15
C TRP A 39 1.55 -8.17 10.50
N THR A 40 1.62 -8.16 9.17
CA THR A 40 1.29 -7.02 8.30
C THR A 40 -0.20 -7.06 7.91
N VAL A 41 -0.71 -6.00 7.27
CA VAL A 41 -2.08 -6.03 6.72
C VAL A 41 -2.22 -7.14 5.66
N GLN A 42 -1.19 -7.38 4.84
CA GLN A 42 -1.15 -8.51 3.92
C GLN A 42 -1.31 -9.86 4.65
N ASP A 43 -0.67 -10.03 5.80
CA ASP A 43 -0.81 -11.25 6.61
C ASP A 43 -2.26 -11.42 7.14
N VAL A 44 -2.91 -10.33 7.56
CA VAL A 44 -4.32 -10.36 7.96
C VAL A 44 -5.22 -10.80 6.81
N LEU A 45 -5.00 -10.25 5.60
CA LEU A 45 -5.75 -10.63 4.40
C LEU A 45 -5.52 -12.10 4.02
N ALA A 46 -4.29 -12.59 4.16
CA ALA A 46 -3.95 -13.99 3.91
C ALA A 46 -4.63 -14.94 4.90
N HIS A 47 -4.68 -14.56 6.18
CA HIS A 47 -5.42 -15.26 7.22
C HIS A 47 -6.92 -15.33 6.88
N ILE A 48 -7.54 -14.21 6.51
CA ILE A 48 -8.96 -14.15 6.11
C ILE A 48 -9.22 -15.05 4.89
N LEU A 49 -8.39 -14.96 3.84
CA LEU A 49 -8.49 -15.84 2.67
C LEU A 49 -8.39 -17.34 3.06
N GLY A 50 -7.51 -17.68 4.00
CA GLY A 50 -7.40 -19.04 4.53
C GLY A 50 -8.70 -19.54 5.16
N TRP A 51 -9.39 -18.68 5.92
CA TRP A 51 -10.70 -19.00 6.50
C TRP A 51 -11.81 -19.06 5.44
N ASP A 52 -11.80 -18.19 4.44
CA ASP A 52 -12.78 -18.23 3.33
C ASP A 52 -12.67 -19.53 2.52
N ARG A 53 -11.44 -19.95 2.17
CA ARG A 53 -11.20 -21.23 1.50
C ARG A 53 -11.73 -22.40 2.33
N ARG A 54 -11.60 -22.31 3.65
CA ARG A 54 -12.16 -23.30 4.57
C ARG A 54 -13.70 -23.25 4.60
N SER A 55 -14.30 -22.06 4.53
CA SER A 55 -15.76 -21.91 4.43
C SER A 55 -16.33 -22.58 3.18
N LEU A 56 -15.62 -22.57 2.05
CA LEU A 56 -16.01 -23.34 0.85
C LEU A 56 -16.05 -24.86 1.05
N HIS A 57 -15.37 -25.40 2.07
CA HIS A 57 -15.47 -26.81 2.44
C HIS A 57 -16.57 -27.06 3.49
N ILE A 58 -16.79 -26.09 4.38
CA ILE A 58 -17.77 -26.19 5.48
C ILE A 58 -19.20 -26.05 4.97
N LEU A 59 -19.46 -25.03 4.16
CA LEU A 59 -20.82 -24.69 3.72
C LEU A 59 -21.49 -25.85 2.97
N PRO A 60 -20.84 -26.54 2.02
CA PRO A 60 -21.45 -27.71 1.37
C PRO A 60 -21.81 -28.83 2.34
N LEU A 61 -20.99 -29.10 3.37
CA LEU A 61 -21.32 -30.11 4.39
C LEU A 61 -22.54 -29.71 5.21
N MET A 62 -22.69 -28.42 5.54
CA MET A 62 -23.90 -27.95 6.24
C MET A 62 -25.13 -28.06 5.34
N ILE A 63 -25.04 -27.64 4.08
CA ILE A 63 -26.14 -27.71 3.11
C ILE A 63 -26.66 -29.15 2.96
N ASN A 64 -25.75 -30.13 2.90
CA ASN A 64 -26.07 -31.55 2.79
C ASN A 64 -26.43 -32.24 4.11
N ASP A 65 -26.63 -31.49 5.20
CA ASP A 65 -26.92 -32.00 6.55
C ASP A 65 -25.82 -32.94 7.13
N GLN A 66 -24.57 -32.72 6.70
CA GLN A 66 -23.38 -33.45 7.12
C GLN A 66 -22.49 -32.61 8.06
N ALA A 67 -23.10 -31.74 8.89
CA ALA A 67 -22.33 -30.83 9.75
C ALA A 67 -21.41 -31.55 10.78
N ASN A 68 -21.73 -32.80 11.13
CA ASN A 68 -20.87 -33.64 11.98
C ASN A 68 -19.58 -34.11 11.29
N GLU A 69 -19.53 -34.08 9.95
CA GLU A 69 -18.33 -34.43 9.17
C GLU A 69 -17.33 -33.27 9.07
N ILE A 70 -17.71 -32.05 9.51
CA ILE A 70 -16.81 -30.90 9.53
C ILE A 70 -15.63 -31.19 10.46
N ALA A 71 -14.47 -31.47 9.87
CA ALA A 71 -13.23 -31.73 10.58
C ALA A 71 -12.87 -30.55 11.50
N GLY A 72 -12.31 -30.86 12.67
CA GLY A 72 -11.68 -29.85 13.52
C GLY A 72 -10.44 -29.29 12.83
N VAL A 73 -9.99 -28.11 13.24
CA VAL A 73 -8.71 -27.56 12.81
C VAL A 73 -8.01 -26.97 14.02
N GLU A 74 -6.70 -27.16 14.10
CA GLU A 74 -5.86 -26.42 15.03
C GLU A 74 -5.74 -24.99 14.52
N VAL A 75 -6.47 -24.07 15.15
CA VAL A 75 -6.65 -22.68 14.69
C VAL A 75 -5.31 -22.00 14.44
N GLU A 76 -4.38 -22.09 15.40
CA GLU A 76 -3.07 -21.45 15.26
C GLU A 76 -2.22 -22.04 14.14
N GLN A 77 -2.34 -23.33 13.88
CA GLN A 77 -1.64 -23.96 12.76
C GLN A 77 -2.22 -23.50 11.42
N HIS A 78 -3.55 -23.43 11.30
CA HIS A 78 -4.23 -22.95 10.10
C HIS A 78 -3.90 -21.48 9.81
N ASN A 79 -3.89 -20.63 10.84
CA ASN A 79 -3.52 -19.23 10.72
C ASN A 79 -2.09 -19.09 10.20
N ARG A 80 -1.11 -19.79 10.81
CA ARG A 80 0.29 -19.76 10.35
C ARG A 80 0.43 -20.22 8.91
N GLN A 81 -0.19 -21.33 8.53
CA GLN A 81 -0.14 -21.86 7.16
C GLN A 81 -0.74 -20.89 6.14
N SER A 82 -1.85 -20.23 6.50
CA SER A 82 -2.53 -19.25 5.64
C SER A 82 -1.65 -18.02 5.41
N VAL A 83 -1.04 -17.51 6.49
CA VAL A 83 -0.08 -16.39 6.43
C VAL A 83 1.16 -16.76 5.63
N GLU A 84 1.78 -17.91 5.89
CA GLU A 84 2.95 -18.41 5.14
C GLU A 84 2.67 -18.52 3.64
N ALA A 85 1.50 -19.04 3.27
CA ALA A 85 1.08 -19.13 1.87
C ALA A 85 0.86 -17.74 1.25
N GLY A 86 0.22 -16.81 1.97
CA GLY A 86 -0.01 -15.45 1.50
C GLY A 86 1.27 -14.64 1.31
N ARG A 87 2.30 -14.89 2.13
CA ARG A 87 3.63 -14.28 1.97
C ARG A 87 4.37 -14.70 0.70
N GLN A 88 3.96 -15.79 0.07
CA GLN A 88 4.50 -16.22 -1.23
C GLN A 88 3.78 -15.54 -2.43
N MET A 89 2.75 -14.74 -2.17
CA MET A 89 1.97 -14.03 -3.20
C MET A 89 2.35 -12.56 -3.25
N THR A 90 2.24 -11.97 -4.43
CA THR A 90 2.14 -10.50 -4.51
C THR A 90 0.81 -10.05 -3.92
N LEU A 91 0.74 -8.82 -3.40
CA LEU A 91 -0.49 -8.27 -2.86
C LEU A 91 -1.65 -8.33 -3.89
N ALA A 92 -1.35 -8.04 -5.17
CA ALA A 92 -2.34 -8.11 -6.24
C ALA A 92 -2.87 -9.55 -6.45
N GLN A 93 -2.00 -10.56 -6.39
CA GLN A 93 -2.43 -11.97 -6.46
C GLN A 93 -3.29 -12.36 -5.27
N LEU A 94 -2.89 -11.96 -4.06
CA LEU A 94 -3.64 -12.25 -2.83
C LEU A 94 -5.05 -11.65 -2.88
N LEU A 95 -5.17 -10.38 -3.28
CA LEU A 95 -6.46 -9.69 -3.40
C LEU A 95 -7.35 -10.31 -4.49
N ALA A 96 -6.76 -10.65 -5.64
CA ALA A 96 -7.50 -11.30 -6.73
C ALA A 96 -8.03 -12.68 -6.30
N GLU A 97 -7.25 -13.44 -5.52
CA GLU A 97 -7.70 -14.73 -5.01
C GLU A 97 -8.75 -14.58 -3.90
N ALA A 98 -8.59 -13.62 -2.98
CA ALA A 98 -9.59 -13.30 -1.97
C ALA A 98 -10.94 -12.92 -2.59
N ASP A 99 -10.94 -12.11 -3.65
CA ASP A 99 -12.13 -11.76 -4.42
C ASP A 99 -12.74 -12.98 -5.12
N ALA A 100 -11.93 -13.83 -5.75
CA ALA A 100 -12.42 -15.04 -6.41
C ALA A 100 -13.07 -16.04 -5.44
N VAL A 101 -12.46 -16.28 -4.28
CA VAL A 101 -13.01 -17.16 -3.23
C VAL A 101 -14.28 -16.56 -2.64
N HIS A 102 -14.31 -15.25 -2.38
CA HIS A 102 -15.51 -14.57 -1.87
C HIS A 102 -16.68 -14.70 -2.86
N ARG A 103 -16.44 -14.52 -4.17
CA ARG A 103 -17.47 -14.75 -5.21
C ARG A 103 -18.01 -16.18 -5.19
N GLN A 104 -17.15 -17.19 -5.06
CA GLN A 104 -17.60 -18.59 -4.98
C GLN A 104 -18.49 -18.84 -3.76
N ILE A 105 -18.19 -18.21 -2.62
CA ILE A 105 -19.04 -18.29 -1.43
C ILE A 105 -20.41 -17.66 -1.72
N LEU A 106 -20.44 -16.48 -2.33
CA LEU A 106 -21.71 -15.80 -2.69
C LEU A 106 -22.54 -16.62 -3.68
N GLU A 107 -21.90 -17.23 -4.68
CA GLU A 107 -22.55 -18.10 -5.66
C GLU A 107 -23.14 -19.35 -4.98
N LEU A 108 -22.39 -20.00 -4.10
CA LEU A 108 -22.88 -21.14 -3.31
C LEU A 108 -24.10 -20.75 -2.48
N LEU A 109 -24.05 -19.63 -1.76
CA LEU A 109 -25.16 -19.15 -0.94
C LEU A 109 -26.37 -18.72 -1.78
N SER A 110 -26.15 -18.24 -3.00
CA SER A 110 -27.26 -17.87 -3.90
C SER A 110 -28.00 -19.09 -4.46
N SER A 111 -27.41 -20.29 -4.35
CA SER A 111 -27.97 -21.54 -4.90
C SER A 111 -28.87 -22.30 -3.93
N ILE A 112 -28.92 -21.93 -2.65
CA ILE A 112 -29.68 -22.64 -1.61
C ILE A 112 -31.03 -22.00 -1.33
N ASP A 113 -32.00 -22.79 -0.86
CA ASP A 113 -33.31 -22.25 -0.45
C ASP A 113 -33.21 -21.56 0.93
N TYR A 114 -34.00 -20.51 1.14
CA TYR A 114 -34.00 -19.73 2.38
C TYR A 114 -34.33 -20.62 3.60
N THR A 115 -35.12 -21.68 3.41
CA THR A 115 -35.45 -22.64 4.47
C THR A 115 -34.24 -23.45 4.94
N GLU A 116 -33.23 -23.62 4.10
CA GLU A 116 -32.01 -24.37 4.41
C GLU A 116 -31.06 -23.56 5.29
N ILE A 117 -31.10 -22.24 5.20
CA ILE A 117 -30.20 -21.36 5.96
C ILE A 117 -30.46 -21.44 7.47
N ASP A 118 -31.74 -21.60 7.83
CA ASP A 118 -32.22 -21.73 9.21
C ASP A 118 -32.33 -23.19 9.68
N ARG A 119 -31.94 -24.15 8.83
CA ARG A 119 -31.91 -25.56 9.22
C ARG A 119 -30.95 -25.75 10.40
N ARG A 120 -31.44 -26.41 11.44
CA ARG A 120 -30.67 -26.72 12.66
C ARG A 120 -29.85 -27.97 12.40
N HIS A 121 -28.54 -27.84 12.45
CA HIS A 121 -27.63 -28.98 12.35
C HIS A 121 -27.01 -29.26 13.71
N GLU A 122 -26.92 -30.54 14.07
CA GLU A 122 -26.10 -30.95 15.21
C GLU A 122 -24.64 -31.05 14.77
N ARG A 123 -23.77 -30.41 15.55
CA ARG A 123 -22.32 -30.48 15.39
C ARG A 123 -21.67 -30.61 16.75
N ARG A 124 -21.17 -31.81 17.08
CA ARG A 124 -20.47 -32.11 18.34
C ARG A 124 -21.25 -31.64 19.58
N GLY A 125 -22.55 -31.94 19.64
CA GLY A 125 -23.43 -31.56 20.76
C GLY A 125 -23.86 -30.09 20.81
N ARG A 126 -23.56 -29.30 19.77
CA ARG A 126 -24.05 -27.93 19.60
C ARG A 126 -24.97 -27.85 18.39
N ILE A 127 -25.97 -26.98 18.47
CA ILE A 127 -26.81 -26.67 17.30
C ILE A 127 -26.20 -25.48 16.57
N VAL A 128 -26.01 -25.64 15.27
CA VAL A 128 -25.51 -24.59 14.37
C VAL A 128 -26.47 -24.44 13.19
N THR A 129 -26.50 -23.24 12.61
CA THR A 129 -27.23 -22.93 11.37
C THR A 129 -26.27 -22.30 10.38
N ILE A 130 -26.57 -22.37 9.08
CA ILE A 130 -25.80 -21.66 8.06
C ILE A 130 -25.87 -20.14 8.34
N ARG A 131 -27.04 -19.64 8.79
CA ARG A 131 -27.20 -18.23 9.18
C ARG A 131 -26.18 -17.80 10.23
N SER A 132 -26.15 -18.50 11.37
CA SER A 132 -25.23 -18.16 12.47
C SER A 132 -23.77 -18.30 12.05
N TYR A 133 -23.45 -19.25 11.17
CA TYR A 133 -22.09 -19.38 10.66
C TYR A 133 -21.70 -18.17 9.79
N ILE A 134 -22.57 -17.72 8.88
CA ILE A 134 -22.27 -16.56 8.03
C ILE A 134 -22.20 -15.27 8.88
N ILE A 135 -23.22 -15.01 9.70
CA ILE A 135 -23.31 -13.74 10.44
C ILE A 135 -22.28 -13.73 11.57
N ASP A 136 -22.36 -14.68 12.50
CA ASP A 136 -21.61 -14.61 13.75
C ASP A 136 -20.13 -14.99 13.58
N ILE A 137 -19.78 -15.69 12.49
CA ILE A 137 -18.39 -16.09 12.21
C ILE A 137 -17.83 -15.30 11.04
N MET A 138 -18.39 -15.39 9.84
CA MET A 138 -17.74 -14.80 8.65
C MET A 138 -17.80 -13.27 8.66
N VAL A 139 -19.00 -12.70 8.79
CA VAL A 139 -19.23 -11.25 8.75
C VAL A 139 -18.53 -10.56 9.93
N GLU A 140 -18.74 -11.05 11.15
CA GLU A 140 -18.14 -10.43 12.33
C GLU A 140 -16.61 -10.57 12.36
N HIS A 141 -16.04 -11.61 11.75
CA HIS A 141 -14.58 -11.75 11.62
C HIS A 141 -13.98 -10.68 10.69
N GLU A 142 -14.56 -10.49 9.51
CA GLU A 142 -14.11 -9.43 8.59
C GLU A 142 -14.28 -8.04 9.21
N ARG A 143 -15.43 -7.77 9.84
CA ARG A 143 -15.70 -6.48 10.48
C ARG A 143 -14.76 -6.19 11.65
N ARG A 144 -14.39 -7.20 12.42
CA ARG A 144 -13.39 -7.05 13.49
C ARG A 144 -12.04 -6.65 12.92
N HIS A 145 -11.55 -7.36 11.92
CA HIS A 145 -10.27 -7.04 11.28
C HIS A 145 -10.30 -5.69 10.55
N ALA A 146 -11.42 -5.32 9.94
CA ALA A 146 -11.61 -3.98 9.38
C ALA A 146 -11.44 -2.90 10.45
N ALA A 147 -12.08 -3.05 11.61
CA ALA A 147 -11.96 -2.12 12.73
C ALA A 147 -10.53 -2.06 13.31
N GLU A 148 -9.84 -3.20 13.39
CA GLU A 148 -8.43 -3.26 13.82
C GLU A 148 -7.52 -2.50 12.85
N ILE A 149 -7.69 -2.69 11.53
CA ILE A 149 -6.92 -1.99 10.50
C ILE A 149 -7.22 -0.48 10.55
N THR A 150 -8.48 -0.09 10.72
CA THR A 150 -8.87 1.32 10.87
C THR A 150 -8.24 1.95 12.13
N ALA A 151 -8.30 1.26 13.26
CA ALA A 151 -7.68 1.79 14.48
C ALA A 151 -6.15 1.91 14.35
N TRP A 152 -5.51 0.94 13.69
CA TRP A 152 -4.07 0.94 13.44
C TRP A 152 -3.65 2.09 12.52
N ARG A 153 -4.35 2.31 11.40
CA ARG A 153 -4.00 3.42 10.49
C ARG A 153 -4.22 4.78 11.15
N ASP A 154 -5.26 4.94 11.97
CA ASP A 154 -5.50 6.18 12.70
C ASP A 154 -4.36 6.46 13.68
N GLN A 155 -3.86 5.43 14.37
CA GLN A 155 -2.69 5.54 15.24
C GLN A 155 -1.43 5.88 14.45
N LEU A 156 -1.19 5.21 13.32
CA LEU A 156 -0.03 5.46 12.47
C LEU A 156 -0.03 6.91 11.97
N GLU A 157 -1.17 7.40 11.49
CA GLU A 157 -1.31 8.79 11.06
C GLU A 157 -1.00 9.74 12.22
N GLN A 158 -1.49 9.48 13.43
CA GLN A 158 -1.19 10.33 14.61
C GLN A 158 0.30 10.45 14.93
N THR A 159 1.14 9.51 14.48
CA THR A 159 2.61 9.60 14.65
C THR A 159 3.29 10.57 13.67
N ILE A 160 2.58 11.04 12.63
CA ILE A 160 3.11 12.00 11.66
C ILE A 160 3.48 13.31 12.37
N ASN A 161 4.75 13.67 12.28
CA ASN A 161 5.31 14.92 12.76
C ASN A 161 5.70 15.83 11.57
N PRO A 162 4.85 16.79 11.17
CA PRO A 162 5.09 17.59 9.96
C PRO A 162 6.40 18.38 9.97
N ALA A 163 6.77 18.94 11.12
CA ALA A 163 8.00 19.70 11.25
C ALA A 163 9.24 18.83 11.03
N GLU A 164 9.24 17.61 11.56
CA GLU A 164 10.33 16.65 11.42
C GLU A 164 10.47 16.12 9.99
N ILE A 165 9.36 15.85 9.30
CA ILE A 165 9.37 15.41 7.90
C ILE A 165 9.95 16.50 7.00
N ILE A 166 9.47 17.74 7.14
CA ILE A 166 9.95 18.88 6.36
C ILE A 166 11.43 19.16 6.67
N GLN A 167 11.82 19.10 7.95
CA GLN A 167 13.22 19.31 8.35
C GLN A 167 14.15 18.22 7.82
N THR A 168 13.69 16.95 7.80
CA THR A 168 14.45 15.82 7.26
C THR A 168 14.70 15.99 5.77
N LEU A 169 13.66 16.32 4.99
CA LEU A 169 13.77 16.64 3.57
C LEU A 169 14.81 17.74 3.30
N ARG A 170 14.70 18.87 4.03
CA ARG A 170 15.65 19.99 3.90
C ARG A 170 17.08 19.58 4.25
N THR A 171 17.26 18.82 5.33
CA THR A 171 18.57 18.33 5.78
C THR A 171 19.25 17.49 4.70
N HIS A 172 18.53 16.57 4.06
CA HIS A 172 19.11 15.74 3.00
C HIS A 172 19.46 16.53 1.74
N ARG A 173 18.63 17.49 1.35
CA ARG A 173 18.91 18.42 0.25
C ARG A 173 20.13 19.28 0.52
N ASP A 174 20.18 19.93 1.68
CA ASP A 174 21.27 20.81 2.08
C ASP A 174 22.60 20.05 2.13
N ALA A 175 22.59 18.82 2.67
CA ALA A 175 23.76 17.95 2.70
C ALA A 175 24.25 17.61 1.29
N PHE A 176 23.34 17.29 0.36
CA PHE A 176 23.69 17.01 -1.03
C PHE A 176 24.30 18.25 -1.71
N MET A 177 23.65 19.41 -1.57
CA MET A 177 24.12 20.68 -2.16
C MET A 177 25.48 21.12 -1.58
N ALA A 178 25.68 21.01 -0.27
CA ALA A 178 26.97 21.29 0.35
C ALA A 178 28.09 20.32 -0.10
N GLY A 179 27.73 19.09 -0.49
CA GLY A 179 28.64 18.15 -1.14
C GLY A 179 29.04 18.63 -2.54
N LEU A 180 28.08 19.09 -3.34
CA LEU A 180 28.32 19.62 -4.68
C LEU A 180 29.30 20.81 -4.70
N GLU A 181 29.18 21.73 -3.74
CA GLU A 181 30.04 22.93 -3.64
C GLU A 181 31.54 22.60 -3.51
N LYS A 182 31.87 21.40 -3.05
CA LYS A 182 33.26 20.93 -2.87
C LYS A 182 33.85 20.36 -4.16
N LEU A 183 33.02 20.15 -5.19
CA LEU A 183 33.39 19.50 -6.44
C LEU A 183 33.49 20.53 -7.56
N SER A 184 34.48 20.37 -8.44
CA SER A 184 34.66 21.24 -9.60
C SER A 184 35.42 20.53 -10.73
N GLY A 185 35.37 21.12 -11.92
CA GLY A 185 36.13 20.62 -13.07
C GLY A 185 35.56 19.33 -13.68
N PRO A 186 36.41 18.47 -14.29
CA PRO A 186 35.97 17.27 -15.01
C PRO A 186 35.12 16.30 -14.18
N ALA A 187 35.30 16.27 -12.86
CA ALA A 187 34.55 15.42 -11.94
C ALA A 187 33.02 15.61 -12.00
N LEU A 188 32.54 16.77 -12.49
CA LEU A 188 31.11 17.06 -12.64
C LEU A 188 30.47 16.32 -13.82
N THR A 189 31.24 16.07 -14.88
CA THR A 189 30.73 15.57 -16.17
C THR A 189 31.32 14.22 -16.56
N ASP A 190 32.42 13.81 -15.93
CA ASP A 190 33.07 12.54 -16.20
C ASP A 190 32.22 11.37 -15.69
N LYS A 191 32.12 10.34 -16.52
CA LYS A 191 31.49 9.06 -16.17
C LYS A 191 32.54 8.07 -15.68
N PRO A 192 32.39 7.47 -14.48
CA PRO A 192 33.28 6.41 -13.99
C PRO A 192 33.44 5.23 -14.97
N THR A 193 32.34 4.85 -15.63
CA THR A 193 32.26 3.85 -16.70
C THR A 193 31.27 4.31 -17.78
N PRO A 194 31.33 3.78 -19.02
CA PRO A 194 30.38 4.16 -20.08
C PRO A 194 28.90 4.02 -19.70
N ASP A 195 28.58 3.04 -18.86
CA ASP A 195 27.21 2.72 -18.42
C ASP A 195 26.83 3.42 -17.11
N SER A 196 27.76 4.13 -16.46
CA SER A 196 27.49 4.87 -15.22
C SER A 196 26.96 6.27 -15.48
N TRP A 197 26.36 6.86 -14.45
CA TRP A 197 25.94 8.25 -14.44
C TRP A 197 27.11 9.15 -14.05
N SER A 198 27.28 10.27 -14.77
CA SER A 198 28.09 11.39 -14.29
C SER A 198 27.38 12.08 -13.12
N LEU A 199 28.09 12.95 -12.40
CA LEU A 199 27.43 13.76 -11.37
C LEU A 199 26.38 14.71 -11.99
N SER A 200 26.61 15.22 -13.21
CA SER A 200 25.62 16.01 -13.94
C SER A 200 24.36 15.22 -14.26
N ASP A 201 24.49 13.94 -14.61
CA ASP A 201 23.36 13.02 -14.83
C ASP A 201 22.56 12.84 -13.53
N VAL A 202 23.24 12.62 -12.39
CA VAL A 202 22.60 12.51 -11.06
C VAL A 202 21.84 13.79 -10.69
N VAL A 203 22.43 14.97 -10.91
CA VAL A 203 21.77 16.25 -10.63
C VAL A 203 20.54 16.46 -11.51
N GLY A 204 20.64 16.14 -12.80
CA GLY A 204 19.48 16.19 -13.70
C GLY A 204 18.37 15.21 -13.32
N HIS A 205 18.74 13.99 -12.91
CA HIS A 205 17.84 12.97 -12.40
C HIS A 205 17.11 13.42 -11.13
N LEU A 206 17.82 14.00 -10.16
CA LEU A 206 17.21 14.56 -8.95
C LEU A 206 16.24 15.70 -9.29
N ALA A 207 16.57 16.56 -10.25
CA ALA A 207 15.68 17.63 -10.68
C ALA A 207 14.36 17.08 -11.26
N ASP A 208 14.46 16.08 -12.13
CA ASP A 208 13.29 15.43 -12.76
C ASP A 208 12.41 14.71 -11.74
N TRP A 209 13.00 13.95 -10.82
CA TRP A 209 12.24 13.23 -9.80
C TRP A 209 11.63 14.16 -8.77
N GLU A 210 12.33 15.22 -8.36
CA GLU A 210 11.76 16.18 -7.43
C GLU A 210 10.55 16.90 -8.05
N GLN A 211 10.63 17.35 -9.31
CA GLN A 211 9.49 17.95 -10.00
C GLN A 211 8.31 16.99 -10.08
N ARG A 212 8.58 15.71 -10.31
CA ARG A 212 7.55 14.67 -10.42
C ARG A 212 6.90 14.35 -9.09
N MET A 213 7.68 14.23 -8.02
CA MET A 213 7.16 14.08 -6.66
C MET A 213 6.43 15.33 -6.19
N LEU A 214 6.87 16.54 -6.57
CA LEU A 214 6.13 17.78 -6.31
C LEU A 214 4.78 17.80 -7.03
N GLN A 215 4.70 17.35 -8.28
CA GLN A 215 3.43 17.23 -8.99
C GLN A 215 2.47 16.26 -8.28
N ALA A 216 2.97 15.10 -7.83
CA ALA A 216 2.18 14.16 -7.03
C ALA A 216 1.73 14.80 -5.71
N ALA A 217 2.62 15.48 -5.00
CA ALA A 217 2.31 16.17 -3.75
C ALA A 217 1.22 17.24 -3.92
N GLN A 218 1.29 18.02 -5.01
CA GLN A 218 0.27 19.01 -5.37
C GLN A 218 -1.09 18.36 -5.66
N HIS A 219 -1.12 17.21 -6.35
CA HIS A 219 -2.34 16.45 -6.60
C HIS A 219 -2.93 15.86 -5.30
N ILE A 220 -2.10 15.30 -4.43
CA ILE A 220 -2.55 14.78 -3.12
C ILE A 220 -3.15 15.91 -2.27
N HIS A 221 -2.53 17.08 -2.28
CA HIS A 221 -3.04 18.26 -1.58
C HIS A 221 -4.34 18.80 -2.21
N ASN A 222 -4.40 18.87 -3.55
CA ASN A 222 -5.55 19.33 -4.32
C ASN A 222 -5.88 18.38 -5.50
N PRO A 223 -6.83 17.44 -5.33
CA PRO A 223 -7.18 16.46 -6.37
C PRO A 223 -7.74 17.04 -7.67
N ALA A 224 -8.07 18.35 -7.72
CA ALA A 224 -8.44 19.02 -8.96
C ALA A 224 -7.24 19.28 -9.90
N LEU A 225 -6.00 19.20 -9.39
CA LEU A 225 -4.79 19.25 -10.20
C LEU A 225 -4.52 17.90 -10.86
N PRO A 226 -3.85 17.84 -12.02
CA PRO A 226 -3.53 16.57 -12.66
C PRO A 226 -2.53 15.74 -11.83
N PRO A 227 -2.71 14.41 -11.72
CA PRO A 227 -1.72 13.55 -11.08
C PRO A 227 -0.41 13.51 -11.87
N ALA A 228 0.67 13.06 -11.23
CA ALA A 228 1.90 12.74 -11.93
C ALA A 228 1.62 11.69 -13.03
N PRO A 229 2.20 11.81 -14.24
CA PRO A 229 1.94 10.86 -15.33
C PRO A 229 2.24 9.44 -14.91
N ALA A 230 1.32 8.50 -15.13
CA ALA A 230 1.53 7.10 -14.76
C ALA A 230 2.74 6.49 -15.48
N ILE A 231 3.45 5.61 -14.78
CA ILE A 231 4.60 4.86 -15.33
C ILE A 231 4.47 3.38 -15.00
N THR A 232 5.10 2.57 -15.84
CA THR A 232 5.16 1.11 -15.69
C THR A 232 6.50 0.64 -15.12
N SER A 233 7.56 1.45 -15.25
CA SER A 233 8.91 1.12 -14.80
C SER A 233 9.72 2.38 -14.50
N ASP A 234 10.27 2.45 -13.28
CA ASP A 234 11.20 3.52 -12.88
C ASP A 234 12.49 3.46 -13.71
N ASP A 235 13.00 2.27 -14.01
CA ASP A 235 14.21 2.07 -14.82
C ASP A 235 14.06 2.56 -16.26
N GLU A 236 12.89 2.39 -16.86
CA GLU A 236 12.59 2.94 -18.19
C GLU A 236 12.49 4.46 -18.15
N LEU A 237 11.83 5.01 -17.12
CA LEU A 237 11.73 6.45 -16.95
C LEU A 237 13.10 7.09 -16.71
N ASN A 238 13.93 6.50 -15.85
CA ASN A 238 15.28 6.98 -15.55
C ASN A 238 16.14 7.04 -16.82
N ARG A 239 16.11 6.00 -17.65
CA ARG A 239 16.81 6.00 -18.95
C ARG A 239 16.32 7.11 -19.88
N LEU A 240 15.01 7.37 -19.90
CA LEU A 240 14.43 8.44 -20.69
C LEU A 240 14.83 9.84 -20.19
N MET A 241 14.82 10.05 -18.87
CA MET A 241 15.25 11.30 -18.22
C MET A 241 16.71 11.63 -18.57
N ILE A 242 17.61 10.66 -18.40
CA ILE A 242 19.02 10.81 -18.78
C ILE A 242 19.17 11.07 -20.28
N SER A 243 18.46 10.33 -21.14
CA SER A 243 18.52 10.54 -22.59
C SER A 243 18.06 11.94 -23.01
N ARG A 244 17.05 12.52 -22.34
CA ARG A 244 16.57 13.88 -22.61
C ARG A 244 17.59 14.95 -22.22
N ARG A 245 18.41 14.67 -21.21
CA ARG A 245 19.43 15.57 -20.67
C ARG A 245 20.83 15.35 -21.25
N ALA A 246 21.00 14.43 -22.21
CA ALA A 246 22.31 14.05 -22.74
C ALA A 246 23.11 15.21 -23.37
N GLY A 247 22.45 16.29 -23.78
CA GLY A 247 23.07 17.51 -24.32
C GLY A 247 23.14 18.68 -23.35
N ASN A 248 22.61 18.54 -22.13
CA ASN A 248 22.56 19.64 -21.17
C ASN A 248 23.94 19.96 -20.63
N LEU A 249 24.18 21.24 -20.37
CA LEU A 249 25.33 21.70 -19.62
C LEU A 249 25.13 21.43 -18.11
N TRP A 250 26.23 21.26 -17.38
CA TRP A 250 26.21 21.18 -15.92
C TRP A 250 25.39 22.31 -15.28
N SER A 251 25.58 23.54 -15.76
CA SER A 251 24.87 24.73 -15.24
C SER A 251 23.37 24.73 -15.54
N GLU A 252 22.92 23.99 -16.54
CA GLU A 252 21.49 23.83 -16.84
C GLU A 252 20.87 22.82 -15.88
N ASN A 253 21.48 21.63 -15.71
CA ASN A 253 21.00 20.63 -14.76
C ASN A 253 21.00 21.16 -13.31
N LEU A 254 22.03 21.90 -12.90
CA LEU A 254 22.09 22.52 -11.57
C LEU A 254 20.99 23.58 -11.39
N ARG A 255 20.71 24.39 -12.42
CA ARG A 255 19.63 25.38 -12.38
C ARG A 255 18.26 24.71 -12.26
N ASP A 256 18.03 23.64 -13.02
CA ASP A 256 16.77 22.89 -12.98
C ASP A 256 16.53 22.29 -11.59
N LEU A 257 17.58 21.74 -10.96
CA LEU A 257 17.51 21.21 -9.59
C LEU A 257 17.14 22.32 -8.59
N GLN A 258 17.82 23.47 -8.66
CA GLN A 258 17.54 24.61 -7.77
C GLN A 258 16.12 25.14 -7.96
N GLN A 259 15.61 25.17 -9.20
CA GLN A 259 14.23 25.56 -9.49
C GLN A 259 13.21 24.56 -8.94
N ALA A 260 13.49 23.26 -9.04
CA ALA A 260 12.65 22.22 -8.44
C ALA A 260 12.60 22.36 -6.91
N GLN A 261 13.76 22.56 -6.27
CA GLN A 261 13.89 22.80 -4.83
C GLN A 261 13.10 24.01 -4.36
N GLN A 262 13.26 25.13 -5.07
CA GLN A 262 12.52 26.35 -4.78
C GLN A 262 11.00 26.14 -4.91
N ALA A 263 10.54 25.51 -5.99
CA ALA A 263 9.11 25.24 -6.19
C ALA A 263 8.54 24.33 -5.11
N THR A 264 9.33 23.36 -4.62
CA THR A 264 8.95 22.52 -3.49
C THR A 264 8.88 23.34 -2.20
N ASP A 265 9.86 24.20 -1.90
CA ASP A 265 9.81 25.05 -0.71
C ASP A 265 8.61 26.01 -0.71
N GLU A 266 8.27 26.58 -1.86
CA GLU A 266 7.08 27.42 -2.05
C GLU A 266 5.77 26.62 -1.85
N PHE A 267 5.76 25.33 -2.18
CA PHE A 267 4.64 24.44 -1.88
C PHE A 267 4.57 24.12 -0.39
N LEU A 268 5.69 23.72 0.23
CA LEU A 268 5.76 23.39 1.66
C LEU A 268 5.37 24.58 2.55
N ALA A 269 5.73 25.80 2.16
CA ALA A 269 5.37 27.02 2.89
C ALA A 269 3.86 27.32 2.92
N ARG A 270 3.05 26.63 2.10
CA ARG A 270 1.59 26.80 2.02
C ARG A 270 0.81 25.67 2.69
N LEU A 271 1.48 24.63 3.18
CA LEU A 271 0.82 23.49 3.80
C LEU A 271 0.44 23.78 5.25
N GLU A 272 -0.74 23.35 5.63
CA GLU A 272 -1.13 23.21 7.04
C GLU A 272 -0.67 21.84 7.57
N PRO A 273 -0.43 21.69 8.90
CA PRO A 273 0.04 20.44 9.48
C PRO A 273 -0.80 19.21 9.11
N ASP A 274 -2.13 19.36 9.02
CA ASP A 274 -3.05 18.26 8.69
C ASP A 274 -3.04 17.88 7.20
N ASP A 275 -2.53 18.74 6.31
CA ASP A 275 -2.43 18.41 4.89
C ASP A 275 -1.49 17.24 4.63
N LEU A 276 -0.50 17.01 5.50
CA LEU A 276 0.44 15.89 5.38
C LEU A 276 -0.23 14.52 5.60
N ARG A 277 -1.43 14.49 6.19
CA ARG A 277 -2.21 13.26 6.40
C ARG A 277 -3.04 12.90 5.17
N ARG A 278 -3.19 13.81 4.21
CA ARG A 278 -3.95 13.54 2.97
C ARG A 278 -3.30 12.40 2.21
N ARG A 279 -4.15 11.55 1.62
CA ARG A 279 -3.73 10.39 0.85
C ARG A 279 -3.99 10.56 -0.63
N GLY A 280 -3.13 10.00 -1.47
CA GLY A 280 -3.34 9.94 -2.91
C GLY A 280 -2.20 9.23 -3.64
N PRO A 281 -2.26 9.19 -4.98
CA PRO A 281 -1.35 8.38 -5.79
C PRO A 281 0.08 8.91 -5.73
N PHE A 282 1.02 7.99 -5.58
CA PHE A 282 2.45 8.27 -5.70
C PHE A 282 2.88 8.29 -7.17
N PRO A 283 4.05 8.89 -7.47
CA PRO A 283 4.53 8.93 -8.83
C PRO A 283 5.07 7.57 -9.31
N TRP A 284 5.40 6.60 -8.45
CA TRP A 284 5.85 5.27 -8.89
C TRP A 284 4.67 4.30 -9.18
N PRO A 285 4.89 3.17 -9.88
CA PRO A 285 3.81 2.31 -10.37
C PRO A 285 2.93 1.72 -9.27
N GLY A 286 1.61 1.95 -9.38
CA GLY A 286 0.60 1.19 -8.63
C GLY A 286 0.62 1.40 -7.11
N ASP A 287 1.11 2.54 -6.64
CA ASP A 287 1.21 2.86 -5.22
C ASP A 287 0.59 4.23 -4.88
N GLN A 288 0.33 4.43 -3.59
CA GLN A 288 -0.32 5.60 -3.02
C GLN A 288 0.09 5.72 -1.56
N GLY A 289 -0.28 6.80 -0.90
CA GLY A 289 -0.07 6.91 0.55
C GLY A 289 -0.23 8.33 1.00
N THR A 290 0.25 8.63 2.20
CA THR A 290 0.15 9.98 2.75
C THR A 290 1.10 10.96 2.06
N LEU A 291 0.75 12.25 2.05
CA LEU A 291 1.66 13.32 1.64
C LEU A 291 2.93 13.33 2.52
N ALA A 292 2.81 13.00 3.81
CA ALA A 292 3.93 12.77 4.72
C ALA A 292 4.93 11.73 4.18
N GLU A 293 4.44 10.56 3.79
CA GLU A 293 5.28 9.50 3.21
C GLU A 293 5.95 9.96 1.90
N LEU A 294 5.23 10.62 0.99
CA LEU A 294 5.82 11.12 -0.25
C LEU A 294 6.96 12.12 0.00
N LEU A 295 6.80 13.03 0.97
CA LEU A 295 7.85 13.99 1.33
C LEU A 295 9.04 13.32 2.04
N HIS A 296 8.79 12.27 2.81
CA HIS A 296 9.85 11.44 3.38
C HIS A 296 10.66 10.75 2.29
N GLU A 297 10.00 10.08 1.33
CA GLU A 297 10.65 9.43 0.18
C GLU A 297 11.43 10.43 -0.68
N MET A 298 10.90 11.64 -0.86
CA MET A 298 11.63 12.71 -1.53
C MET A 298 12.94 13.06 -0.81
N GLY A 299 12.95 13.10 0.52
CA GLY A 299 14.16 13.33 1.31
C GLY A 299 15.13 12.15 1.27
N GLN A 300 14.60 10.94 1.39
CA GLN A 300 15.38 9.70 1.30
C GLN A 300 16.04 9.56 -0.07
N HIS A 301 15.38 9.97 -1.15
CA HIS A 301 15.95 9.94 -2.50
C HIS A 301 17.22 10.79 -2.62
N TYR A 302 17.28 11.94 -1.95
CA TYR A 302 18.53 12.72 -1.82
C TYR A 302 19.58 11.99 -0.99
N ALA A 303 19.18 11.36 0.11
CA ALA A 303 20.07 10.57 0.97
C ALA A 303 20.73 9.42 0.19
N ASP A 304 19.95 8.72 -0.63
CA ASP A 304 20.40 7.60 -1.45
C ASP A 304 21.44 8.02 -2.50
N HIS A 305 21.44 9.30 -2.90
CA HIS A 305 22.42 9.86 -3.84
C HIS A 305 23.57 10.62 -3.15
N GLN A 306 23.66 10.62 -1.82
CA GLN A 306 24.78 11.28 -1.11
C GLN A 306 26.15 10.69 -1.45
N TYR A 307 26.22 9.40 -1.84
CA TYR A 307 27.46 8.78 -2.28
C TYR A 307 28.10 9.50 -3.48
N ALA A 308 27.28 10.15 -4.33
CA ALA A 308 27.76 10.83 -5.53
C ALA A 308 28.57 12.10 -5.21
N VAL A 309 28.38 12.66 -4.01
CA VAL A 309 29.01 13.90 -3.54
C VAL A 309 29.93 13.69 -2.34
N ALA A 310 30.15 12.45 -1.93
CA ALA A 310 31.07 12.10 -0.86
C ALA A 310 32.54 12.35 -1.28
N PRO A 311 33.43 12.77 -0.36
CA PRO A 311 34.86 12.83 -0.63
C PRO A 311 35.38 11.45 -1.04
N LYS A 312 36.14 11.37 -2.12
CA LYS A 312 36.86 10.15 -2.54
C LYS A 312 38.18 10.00 -1.79
#